data_AF-A0A532B7G8-F1
#
_entry.id   AF-A0A532B7G8-F1
#
_cell.length_a   1.000
_cell.length_b   1.000
_cell.length_c   1.000
_cell.angle_alpha   90.00
_cell.angle_beta   90.00
_cell.angle_gamma   90.00
#
_symmetry.space_group_name_H-M   'P 1'
#
loop_
_entity.id
_entity.type
_entity.pdbx_description
1 polymer ?
#
loop_
_entity_poly.entity_id
_entity_poly.type
_entity_poly.pdbx_seq_one_letter_code
_entity_poly.pdbx_strand_id
1 'polypeptide(L)'
;GVRRSSGDRPLLPDELRRLIKLDAKLIYRGWKKWAEENVYDHAIHVEFAEVLDAEGRLPPTFMIAPPHSDHPEIWTDVARMRTLNMLQQRKGREMHLCPLQFDIVERAIEQHSMPGETVFDPFGGIMTVPYCALRMGRKAVAVELNPDYFADGCTYAEIAAGGGQSPGLFDL
;
A
#
# COMPACT_ATOMS: atom_id res chain seq x y z
N GLY A 1 -16.43 -11.35 -13.35
CA GLY A 1 -15.15 -11.90 -13.82
C GLY A 1 -14.60 -10.99 -14.90
N VAL A 2 -13.32 -10.63 -14.80
CA VAL A 2 -12.62 -9.86 -15.83
C VAL A 2 -12.15 -10.85 -16.90
N ARG A 3 -12.65 -10.73 -18.14
CA ARG A 3 -12.13 -11.50 -19.28
C ARG A 3 -11.48 -10.54 -20.26
N ARG A 4 -10.18 -10.69 -20.47
CA ARG A 4 -9.43 -9.94 -21.48
C ARG A 4 -8.70 -10.93 -22.38
N SER A 5 -8.56 -10.60 -23.66
CA SER A 5 -7.81 -11.40 -24.66
C SER A 5 -6.75 -10.50 -25.28
N SER A 6 -5.50 -10.97 -25.43
CA SER A 6 -4.38 -10.16 -25.88
C SER A 6 -4.04 -10.26 -27.36
N GLY A 7 -4.57 -11.25 -28.10
CA GLY A 7 -4.19 -11.51 -29.50
C GLY A 7 -2.69 -11.82 -29.67
N ASP A 8 -2.25 -11.99 -30.92
CA ASP A 8 -0.82 -12.19 -31.24
C ASP A 8 -0.08 -10.85 -31.19
N ARG A 9 0.86 -10.70 -30.24
CA ARG A 9 1.65 -9.48 -30.05
C ARG A 9 3.16 -9.76 -30.11
N PRO A 10 3.96 -8.76 -30.50
CA PRO A 10 5.41 -8.83 -30.36
C PRO A 10 5.85 -9.00 -28.90
N LEU A 11 6.99 -9.65 -28.69
CA LEU A 11 7.57 -9.91 -27.36
C LEU A 11 7.83 -8.62 -26.55
N LEU A 12 8.17 -7.52 -27.23
CA LEU A 12 8.22 -6.19 -26.60
C LEU A 12 7.60 -5.13 -27.52
N PRO A 13 6.35 -4.70 -27.23
CA PRO A 13 5.67 -3.63 -27.95
C PRO A 13 6.45 -2.30 -27.96
N ASP A 14 6.37 -1.55 -29.07
CA ASP A 14 7.08 -0.28 -29.25
C ASP A 14 6.73 0.77 -28.18
N GLU A 15 5.51 0.76 -27.68
CA GLU A 15 5.06 1.62 -26.58
C GLU A 15 5.86 1.38 -25.29
N LEU A 16 6.15 0.12 -24.95
CA LEU A 16 6.99 -0.22 -23.79
C LEU A 16 8.45 0.14 -24.05
N ARG A 17 8.96 -0.06 -25.28
CA ARG A 17 10.32 0.36 -25.66
C ARG A 17 10.55 1.86 -25.46
N ARG A 18 9.53 2.68 -25.73
CA ARG A 18 9.61 4.14 -25.52
C ARG A 18 9.74 4.51 -24.05
N LEU A 19 9.17 3.73 -23.14
CA LEU A 19 9.23 4.02 -21.70
C LEU A 19 10.66 3.94 -21.16
N ILE A 20 11.45 2.98 -21.64
CA ILE A 20 12.80 2.67 -21.13
C ILE A 20 13.74 3.89 -21.16
N LYS A 21 13.51 4.82 -22.09
CA LYS A 21 14.29 6.05 -22.23
C LYS A 21 13.92 7.15 -21.24
N LEU A 22 12.82 7.00 -20.52
CA LEU A 22 12.30 8.00 -19.58
C LEU A 22 12.95 7.84 -18.20
N ASP A 23 12.67 8.77 -17.30
CA ASP A 23 13.04 8.63 -15.89
C ASP A 23 12.17 7.56 -15.20
N ALA A 24 12.64 7.06 -14.06
CA ALA A 24 12.00 5.94 -13.36
C ALA A 24 10.54 6.19 -12.96
N LYS A 25 10.17 7.45 -12.66
CA LYS A 25 8.79 7.80 -12.30
C LYS A 25 7.87 7.73 -13.51
N LEU A 26 8.35 8.15 -14.68
CA LEU A 26 7.61 8.04 -15.93
C LEU A 26 7.53 6.59 -16.43
N ILE A 27 8.61 5.79 -16.28
CA ILE A 27 8.58 4.35 -16.56
C ILE A 27 7.49 3.67 -15.74
N TYR A 28 7.48 3.88 -14.43
CA TYR A 28 6.48 3.29 -13.53
C TYR A 28 5.05 3.67 -13.94
N ARG A 29 4.80 4.95 -14.23
CA ARG A 29 3.46 5.42 -14.64
C ARG A 29 3.04 4.85 -15.99
N GLY A 30 3.96 4.79 -16.95
CA GLY A 30 3.71 4.22 -18.26
C GLY A 30 3.43 2.72 -18.19
N TRP A 31 4.22 1.99 -17.42
CA TRP A 31 4.01 0.57 -17.16
C TRP A 31 2.66 0.33 -16.47
N LYS A 32 2.34 1.09 -15.42
CA LYS A 32 1.05 1.00 -14.73
C LYS A 32 -0.11 1.15 -15.70
N LYS A 33 -0.10 2.23 -16.50
CA LYS A 33 -1.12 2.48 -17.50
C LYS A 33 -1.24 1.30 -18.49
N TRP A 34 -0.10 0.83 -19.00
CA TRP A 34 -0.07 -0.29 -19.94
C TRP A 34 -0.65 -1.57 -19.32
N ALA A 35 -0.28 -1.90 -18.09
CA ALA A 35 -0.77 -3.08 -17.39
C ALA A 35 -2.27 -3.00 -17.06
N GLU A 36 -2.79 -1.81 -16.78
CA GLU A 36 -4.23 -1.58 -16.58
C GLU A 36 -5.05 -1.70 -17.88
N GLU A 37 -4.46 -1.40 -19.04
CA GLU A 37 -5.11 -1.42 -20.36
C GLU A 37 -4.97 -2.76 -21.09
N ASN A 38 -4.01 -3.61 -20.72
CA ASN A 38 -3.68 -4.85 -21.44
C ASN A 38 -3.87 -6.12 -20.58
N VAL A 39 -3.82 -7.29 -21.21
CA VAL A 39 -3.75 -8.57 -20.48
C VAL A 39 -2.33 -8.75 -19.97
N TYR A 40 -2.19 -9.17 -18.72
CA TYR A 40 -0.88 -9.54 -18.21
C TYR A 40 -0.29 -10.69 -19.05
N ASP A 41 0.91 -10.47 -19.57
CA ASP A 41 1.70 -11.46 -20.30
C ASP A 41 3.07 -11.58 -19.64
N HIS A 42 3.40 -12.79 -19.19
CA HIS A 42 4.64 -13.06 -18.48
C HIS A 42 5.87 -12.82 -19.36
N ALA A 43 5.83 -13.22 -20.64
CA ALA A 43 6.97 -13.11 -21.53
C ALA A 43 7.28 -11.64 -21.85
N ILE A 44 6.26 -10.81 -22.08
CA ILE A 44 6.43 -9.36 -22.27
C ILE A 44 7.01 -8.72 -21.01
N HIS A 45 6.54 -9.11 -19.82
CA HIS A 45 7.05 -8.54 -18.57
C HIS A 45 8.53 -8.89 -18.36
N VAL A 46 8.92 -10.15 -18.57
CA VAL A 46 10.33 -10.56 -18.49
C VAL A 46 11.18 -9.76 -19.49
N GLU A 47 10.79 -9.72 -20.76
CA GLU A 47 11.53 -8.97 -21.78
C GLU A 47 11.65 -7.47 -21.43
N PHE A 48 10.60 -6.85 -20.90
CA PHE A 48 10.66 -5.46 -20.46
C PHE A 48 11.66 -5.25 -19.30
N ALA A 49 11.68 -6.17 -18.33
CA ALA A 49 12.61 -6.11 -17.19
C ALA A 49 14.07 -6.34 -17.63
N GLU A 50 14.33 -7.30 -18.52
CA GLU A 50 15.66 -7.58 -19.07
C GLU A 50 16.22 -6.37 -19.83
N VAL A 51 15.41 -5.70 -20.65
CA VAL A 51 15.87 -4.49 -21.36
C VAL A 51 16.08 -3.32 -20.40
N LEU A 52 15.27 -3.19 -19.35
CA LEU A 52 15.53 -2.20 -18.30
C LEU A 52 16.85 -2.47 -17.56
N ASP A 53 17.20 -3.73 -17.32
CA ASP A 53 18.45 -4.11 -16.67
C ASP A 53 19.66 -3.80 -17.57
N ALA A 54 19.59 -4.21 -18.84
CA ALA A 54 20.63 -3.95 -19.83
C ALA A 54 20.93 -2.44 -20.01
N GLU A 55 19.92 -1.59 -19.83
CA GLU A 55 20.04 -0.12 -19.90
C GLU A 55 20.37 0.54 -18.55
N GLY A 56 20.60 -0.26 -17.49
CA GLY A 56 20.90 0.23 -16.14
C GLY A 56 19.76 1.02 -15.51
N ARG A 57 18.51 0.71 -15.86
CA ARG A 57 17.29 1.42 -15.43
C ARG A 57 16.54 0.72 -14.30
N LEU A 58 16.93 -0.48 -13.89
CA LEU A 58 16.34 -1.15 -12.74
C LEU A 58 16.80 -0.50 -11.41
N PRO A 59 15.88 0.08 -10.62
CA PRO A 59 16.24 0.69 -9.35
C PRO A 59 16.41 -0.39 -8.27
N PRO A 60 17.40 -0.26 -7.37
CA PRO A 60 17.62 -1.23 -6.29
C PRO A 60 16.63 -1.06 -5.11
N THR A 61 15.89 0.04 -5.08
CA THR A 61 15.06 0.44 -3.94
C THR A 61 13.57 0.15 -4.10
N PHE A 62 13.09 -0.10 -5.33
CA PHE A 62 11.69 -0.41 -5.58
C PHE A 62 11.50 -1.19 -6.88
N MET A 63 10.34 -1.84 -7.02
CA MET A 63 9.96 -2.52 -8.25
C MET A 63 9.42 -1.48 -9.25
N ILE A 64 10.14 -1.26 -10.35
CA ILE A 64 9.78 -0.24 -11.36
C ILE A 64 8.60 -0.65 -12.24
N ALA A 65 8.40 -1.97 -12.41
CA ALA A 65 7.36 -2.55 -13.25
C ALA A 65 6.52 -3.60 -12.48
N PRO A 66 5.80 -3.23 -11.40
CA PRO A 66 5.01 -4.21 -10.66
C PRO A 66 3.80 -4.69 -11.47
N PRO A 67 3.34 -5.93 -11.30
CA PRO A 67 2.09 -6.37 -11.92
C PRO A 67 0.92 -5.53 -11.40
N HIS A 68 0.07 -5.07 -12.30
CA HIS A 68 -1.17 -4.38 -11.97
C HIS A 68 -2.37 -5.26 -12.35
N SER A 69 -3.45 -5.10 -11.59
CA SER A 69 -4.71 -5.82 -11.81
C SER A 69 -5.87 -4.87 -11.59
N ASP A 70 -6.88 -5.00 -12.44
CA ASP A 70 -8.19 -4.36 -12.30
C ASP A 70 -9.21 -5.25 -11.57
N HIS A 71 -8.79 -6.46 -11.14
CA HIS A 71 -9.66 -7.35 -10.42
C HIS A 71 -10.03 -6.73 -9.07
N PRO A 72 -11.33 -6.63 -8.71
CA PRO A 72 -11.76 -5.91 -7.50
C PRO A 72 -11.20 -6.49 -6.19
N GLU A 73 -10.79 -7.76 -6.20
CA GLU A 73 -10.20 -8.47 -5.06
C GLU A 73 -8.66 -8.39 -5.02
N ILE A 74 -8.01 -7.78 -6.01
CA ILE A 74 -6.54 -7.65 -6.06
C ILE A 74 -6.16 -6.17 -5.93
N TRP A 75 -5.53 -5.81 -4.80
CA TRP A 75 -5.12 -4.42 -4.55
C TRP A 75 -3.68 -4.18 -4.98
N THR A 76 -3.50 -3.52 -6.12
CA THR A 76 -2.17 -3.17 -6.65
C THR A 76 -1.80 -1.70 -6.43
N ASP A 77 -2.66 -0.95 -5.75
CA ASP A 77 -2.60 0.49 -5.54
C ASP A 77 -2.39 0.89 -4.06
N VAL A 78 -1.89 -0.04 -3.24
CA VAL A 78 -1.59 0.19 -1.82
C VAL A 78 -0.37 1.11 -1.65
N ALA A 79 -0.54 2.24 -0.96
CA ALA A 79 0.55 3.15 -0.64
C ALA A 79 1.40 2.60 0.51
N ARG A 80 2.55 2.02 0.18
CA ARG A 80 3.47 1.37 1.16
C ARG A 80 3.91 2.27 2.33
N MET A 81 3.97 3.58 2.11
CA MET A 81 4.40 4.55 3.14
C MET A 81 3.25 5.08 4.00
N ARG A 82 2.00 4.81 3.64
CA ARG A 82 0.82 5.30 4.38
C ARG A 82 0.55 4.40 5.59
N THR A 83 1.31 4.63 6.66
CA THR A 83 1.30 3.81 7.89
C THR A 83 1.47 4.69 9.14
N LEU A 84 1.23 4.13 10.33
CA LEU A 84 1.46 4.81 11.62
C LEU A 84 2.95 5.16 11.86
N ASN A 85 3.90 4.48 11.21
CA ASN A 85 5.32 4.82 11.34
C ASN A 85 5.64 6.23 10.83
N MET A 86 4.89 6.74 9.85
CA MET A 86 5.04 8.15 9.45
C MET A 86 4.73 9.11 10.60
N LEU A 87 3.88 8.72 11.55
CA LEU A 87 3.60 9.48 12.77
C LEU A 87 4.65 9.23 13.87
N GLN A 88 5.24 8.03 13.96
CA GLN A 88 6.35 7.72 14.89
C GLN A 88 7.65 8.45 14.52
N GLN A 89 8.02 8.42 13.23
CA GLN A 89 9.20 9.11 12.73
C GLN A 89 9.14 10.61 13.03
N ARG A 90 7.95 11.23 12.91
CA ARG A 90 7.72 12.62 13.29
C ARG A 90 7.97 12.90 14.77
N LYS A 91 7.84 11.90 15.64
CA LYS A 91 8.07 12.00 17.10
C LYS A 91 9.47 11.52 17.53
N GLY A 92 10.35 11.15 16.59
CA GLY A 92 11.71 10.69 16.90
C GLY A 92 11.78 9.37 17.68
N ARG A 93 10.71 8.55 17.65
CA ARG A 93 10.64 7.28 18.38
C ARG A 93 11.19 6.13 17.52
N GLU A 94 11.53 5.02 18.16
CA GLU A 94 11.95 3.80 17.44
C GLU A 94 10.86 3.36 16.46
N MET A 95 11.28 3.04 15.23
CA MET A 95 10.37 2.64 14.17
C MET A 95 9.92 1.19 14.39
N HIS A 96 8.61 0.96 14.36
CA HIS A 96 8.10 -0.41 14.32
C HIS A 96 8.56 -1.10 13.03
N LEU A 97 9.07 -2.34 13.13
CA LEU A 97 9.71 -3.01 11.99
C LEU A 97 8.76 -3.28 10.81
N CYS A 98 7.46 -3.47 11.09
CA CYS A 98 6.48 -3.82 10.06
C CYS A 98 5.09 -3.18 10.33
N PRO A 99 4.90 -1.87 10.05
CA PRO A 99 3.59 -1.25 10.22
C PRO A 99 2.69 -1.63 9.04
N LEU A 100 1.46 -2.06 9.35
CA LEU A 100 0.46 -2.39 8.33
C LEU A 100 -0.02 -1.11 7.60
N GLN A 101 -0.26 -1.19 6.29
CA GLN A 101 -0.71 -0.06 5.48
C GLN A 101 -2.18 0.27 5.70
N PHE A 102 -2.51 1.56 5.82
CA PHE A 102 -3.88 2.00 6.05
C PHE A 102 -4.83 1.57 4.94
N ASP A 103 -4.38 1.59 3.67
CA ASP A 103 -5.26 1.23 2.55
C ASP A 103 -5.77 -0.21 2.65
N ILE A 104 -4.95 -1.15 3.15
CA ILE A 104 -5.34 -2.55 3.35
C ILE A 104 -6.37 -2.66 4.47
N VAL A 105 -6.09 -2.00 5.60
CA VAL A 105 -6.93 -2.06 6.80
C VAL A 105 -8.27 -1.38 6.59
N GLU A 106 -8.27 -0.17 6.03
CA GLU A 106 -9.49 0.61 5.76
C GLU A 106 -10.41 -0.17 4.81
N ARG A 107 -9.86 -0.77 3.74
CA ARG A 107 -10.65 -1.58 2.81
C ARG A 107 -11.23 -2.84 3.46
N ALA A 108 -10.42 -3.57 4.24
CA ALA A 108 -10.89 -4.77 4.92
C ALA A 108 -12.00 -4.47 5.95
N ILE A 109 -11.86 -3.38 6.72
CA ILE A 109 -12.89 -2.94 7.67
C ILE A 109 -14.18 -2.57 6.94
N GLU A 110 -14.09 -1.81 5.85
CA GLU A 110 -15.27 -1.39 5.09
C GLU A 110 -16.01 -2.59 4.46
N GLN A 111 -15.27 -3.58 3.97
CA GLN A 111 -15.84 -4.79 3.35
C GLN A 111 -16.51 -5.74 4.35
N HIS A 112 -16.05 -5.75 5.59
CA HIS A 112 -16.43 -6.77 6.58
C HIS A 112 -17.10 -6.22 7.85
N SER A 113 -17.41 -4.92 7.91
CA SER A 113 -18.10 -4.32 9.05
C SER A 113 -18.91 -3.07 8.72
N MET A 114 -19.97 -2.84 9.49
CA MET A 114 -20.80 -1.64 9.47
C MET A 114 -20.34 -0.62 10.52
N PRO A 115 -20.65 0.68 10.33
CA PRO A 115 -20.45 1.68 11.38
C PRO A 115 -21.08 1.26 12.72
N GLY A 116 -20.37 1.50 13.82
CA GLY A 116 -20.79 1.10 15.17
C GLY A 116 -20.49 -0.35 15.57
N GLU A 117 -20.14 -1.23 14.61
CA GLU A 117 -19.69 -2.59 14.90
C GLU A 117 -18.28 -2.62 15.51
N THR A 118 -17.88 -3.78 16.03
CA THR A 118 -16.58 -3.96 16.69
C THR A 118 -15.60 -4.66 15.77
N VAL A 119 -14.44 -4.04 15.56
CA VAL A 119 -13.29 -4.65 14.89
C VAL A 119 -12.32 -5.14 15.95
N PHE A 120 -11.96 -6.43 15.88
CA PHE A 120 -11.02 -7.06 16.81
C PHE A 120 -9.69 -7.39 16.13
N ASP A 121 -8.59 -6.97 16.74
CA ASP A 121 -7.23 -7.32 16.33
C ASP A 121 -6.48 -8.06 17.46
N PRO A 122 -6.29 -9.39 17.37
CA PRO A 122 -5.59 -10.14 18.41
C PRO A 122 -4.09 -9.89 18.46
N PHE A 123 -3.52 -9.18 17.48
CA PHE A 123 -2.08 -8.87 17.37
C PHE A 123 -1.89 -7.39 17.04
N GLY A 124 -2.29 -6.52 17.97
CA GLY A 124 -2.46 -5.10 17.75
C GLY A 124 -1.20 -4.37 17.29
N GLY A 125 0.00 -4.82 17.67
CA GLY A 125 1.23 -4.10 17.41
C GLY A 125 1.11 -2.65 17.86
N ILE A 126 1.39 -1.71 16.96
CA ILE A 126 1.22 -0.27 17.19
C ILE A 126 -0.24 0.22 17.01
N MET A 127 -1.20 -0.69 17.02
CA MET A 127 -2.65 -0.46 16.93
C MET A 127 -3.14 0.16 15.62
N THR A 128 -2.55 -0.23 14.48
CA THR A 128 -3.03 0.24 13.16
C THR A 128 -4.50 -0.11 12.91
N VAL A 129 -4.93 -1.34 13.21
CA VAL A 129 -6.32 -1.77 13.00
C VAL A 129 -7.29 -0.99 13.90
N PRO A 130 -7.07 -0.90 15.23
CA PRO A 130 -7.87 -0.03 16.09
C PRO A 130 -7.92 1.43 15.63
N TYR A 131 -6.78 1.99 15.25
CA TYR A 131 -6.68 3.37 14.78
C TYR A 131 -7.59 3.61 13.56
N CYS A 132 -7.54 2.73 12.56
CA CYS A 132 -8.39 2.82 11.38
C CYS A 132 -9.86 2.60 11.71
N ALA A 133 -10.20 1.57 12.51
CA ALA A 133 -11.56 1.26 12.90
C ALA A 133 -12.25 2.46 13.59
N LEU A 134 -11.57 3.08 14.55
CA LEU A 134 -12.09 4.23 15.29
C LEU A 134 -12.35 5.43 14.36
N ARG A 135 -11.40 5.79 13.48
CA ARG A 135 -11.60 6.88 12.51
C ARG A 135 -12.72 6.61 11.52
N MET A 136 -12.99 5.34 11.24
CA MET A 136 -14.09 4.89 10.37
C MET A 136 -15.43 4.77 11.12
N GLY A 137 -15.51 5.17 12.39
CA GLY A 137 -16.75 5.14 13.17
C GLY A 137 -17.14 3.74 13.67
N ARG A 138 -16.17 2.83 13.81
CA ARG A 138 -16.34 1.51 14.43
C ARG A 138 -15.80 1.53 15.85
N LYS A 139 -16.17 0.53 16.65
CA LYS A 139 -15.51 0.22 17.93
C LYS A 139 -14.28 -0.64 17.64
N ALA A 140 -13.27 -0.55 18.48
CA ALA A 140 -12.05 -1.33 18.34
C ALA A 140 -11.71 -2.06 19.63
N VAL A 141 -11.27 -3.31 19.48
CA VAL A 141 -10.67 -4.11 20.56
C VAL A 141 -9.37 -4.68 20.02
N ALA A 142 -8.29 -4.64 20.81
CA ALA A 142 -7.04 -5.26 20.42
C ALA A 142 -6.25 -5.79 21.61
N VAL A 143 -5.35 -6.73 21.33
CA VAL A 143 -4.41 -7.29 22.31
C VAL A 143 -2.99 -7.07 21.81
N GLU A 144 -2.11 -6.57 22.67
CA GLU A 144 -0.68 -6.45 22.41
C GLU A 144 0.09 -6.79 23.69
N LEU A 145 1.16 -7.57 23.55
CA LEU A 145 1.96 -8.07 24.67
C LEU A 145 3.17 -7.17 24.96
N ASN A 146 3.71 -6.51 23.94
CA ASN A 146 4.80 -5.56 24.11
C ASN A 146 4.27 -4.27 24.77
N PRO A 147 4.76 -3.90 25.96
CA PRO A 147 4.24 -2.75 26.70
C PRO A 147 4.49 -1.41 25.99
N ASP A 148 5.59 -1.27 25.24
CA ASP A 148 5.91 -0.04 24.51
C ASP A 148 4.97 0.14 23.31
N TYR A 149 4.72 -0.94 22.57
CA TYR A 149 3.77 -0.92 21.45
C TYR A 149 2.34 -0.70 21.93
N PHE A 150 1.98 -1.32 23.05
CA PHE A 150 0.68 -1.10 23.69
C PHE A 150 0.50 0.38 24.08
N ALA A 151 1.48 0.99 24.74
CA ALA A 151 1.41 2.39 25.16
C ALA A 151 1.31 3.36 23.96
N ASP A 152 2.09 3.12 22.91
CA ASP A 152 2.03 3.90 21.67
C ASP A 152 0.68 3.73 20.98
N GLY A 153 0.21 2.49 20.93
CA GLY A 153 -1.08 2.10 20.41
C GLY A 153 -2.25 2.80 21.10
N CYS A 154 -2.25 2.86 22.44
CA CYS A 154 -3.25 3.59 23.22
C CYS A 154 -3.29 5.07 22.83
N THR A 155 -2.13 5.71 22.68
CA THR A 155 -2.03 7.11 22.24
C THR A 155 -2.70 7.31 20.86
N TYR A 156 -2.44 6.40 19.91
CA TYR A 156 -3.06 6.48 18.59
C TYR A 156 -4.57 6.24 18.62
N ALA A 157 -5.02 5.27 19.42
CA ALA A 157 -6.43 4.98 19.59
C ALA A 157 -7.18 6.18 20.19
N GLU A 158 -6.61 6.86 21.20
CA GLU A 158 -7.18 8.08 21.78
C GLU A 158 -7.31 9.21 20.75
N ILE A 159 -6.25 9.46 19.97
CA ILE A 159 -6.27 10.44 18.88
C ILE A 159 -7.39 10.12 17.88
N ALA A 160 -7.52 8.87 17.47
CA ALA A 160 -8.54 8.42 16.53
C ALA A 160 -9.96 8.56 17.10
N ALA A 161 -10.16 8.19 18.36
CA ALA A 161 -11.45 8.27 19.05
C ALA A 161 -11.90 9.72 19.29
N GLY A 162 -10.97 10.64 19.52
CA GLY A 162 -11.24 12.08 19.71
C GLY A 162 -11.68 12.82 18.44
N GLY A 163 -11.83 12.14 17.29
CA GLY A 163 -12.14 12.78 16.01
C GLY A 163 -11.00 13.62 15.45
N GLY A 164 -9.79 13.48 16.00
CA GLY A 164 -8.62 14.27 15.63
C GLY A 164 -8.09 13.91 14.25
N GLN A 165 -7.71 14.94 13.48
CA GLN A 165 -6.64 14.75 12.50
C GLN A 165 -5.37 14.30 13.27
N SER A 166 -4.52 13.50 12.61
CA SER A 166 -3.22 13.16 13.20
C SER A 166 -2.50 14.42 13.71
N PRO A 167 -1.83 14.42 14.88
CA PRO A 167 -1.18 15.61 15.43
C PRO A 167 -0.31 16.28 14.37
N GLY A 168 -0.52 17.58 14.17
CA GLY A 168 0.32 18.41 13.31
C GLY A 168 1.72 18.56 13.91
N LEU A 169 2.64 19.08 13.10
CA LEU A 169 4.03 19.36 13.51
C LEU A 169 4.11 20.29 14.73
N PHE A 170 3.07 21.08 14.99
CA PHE A 170 3.04 22.15 16.00
C PHE A 170 2.10 21.86 17.19
N ASP A 171 1.45 20.69 17.23
CA ASP A 171 0.58 20.30 18.35
C ASP A 171 1.40 19.60 19.47
N LEU A 172 2.69 19.95 19.58
CA LEU A 172 3.68 19.42 20.52
C LEU A 172 4.31 20.57 21.32
#